data_AF-A0AA92DSH9-F1
#
_entry.id   AF-A0AA92DSH9-F1
#
_cell.length_a   1.000
_cell.length_b   1.000
_cell.length_c   1.000
_cell.angle_alpha   90.00
_cell.angle_beta   90.00
_cell.angle_gamma   90.00
#
_symmetry.space_group_name_H-M   'P 1'
#
loop_
_entity.id
_entity.type
_entity.pdbx_description
1 polymer ?
#
loop_
_entity_poly.entity_id
_entity_poly.type
_entity_poly.pdbx_seq_one_letter_code
_entity_poly.pdbx_strand_id
1 'polypeptide(L)'
;MLRPDLDPAHRKGASGENRCRCCGRPGGAVVRCLPDGRWYDAADQTWRDGRGRRAAWPDVVEYAETRDVQVVVRPVRPSGNPEARPKNLCRRCHMQEEALRNAIRSRIRARMRRALGDLFLGDYSSPGILERAMALYRRKP
;
A
#
# COMPACT_ATOMS: atom_id res chain seq x y z
N MET A 1 -23.98 -16.09 25.16
CA MET A 1 -22.68 -16.62 24.71
C MET A 1 -22.83 -17.05 23.26
N LEU A 2 -22.41 -16.21 22.31
CA LEU A 2 -22.46 -16.52 20.87
C LEU A 2 -21.16 -17.22 20.45
N ARG A 3 -21.30 -18.22 19.58
CA ARG A 3 -20.32 -19.25 19.22
C ARG A 3 -19.04 -18.66 18.59
N PRO A 4 -17.85 -19.22 18.88
CA PRO A 4 -16.55 -18.74 18.40
C PRO A 4 -16.22 -19.12 16.93
N ASP A 5 -17.20 -19.56 16.14
CA ASP A 5 -16.95 -20.30 14.88
C ASP A 5 -17.04 -19.44 13.61
N LEU A 6 -17.14 -18.09 13.74
CA LEU A 6 -17.18 -17.13 12.62
C LEU A 6 -16.00 -16.15 12.60
N ASP A 7 -14.90 -16.45 13.30
CA ASP A 7 -13.77 -15.51 13.37
C ASP A 7 -12.60 -15.88 12.42
N PRO A 8 -12.48 -15.23 11.25
CA PRO A 8 -11.31 -15.39 10.38
C PRO A 8 -10.00 -14.92 11.04
N ALA A 9 -10.04 -14.28 12.22
CA ALA A 9 -8.86 -13.88 12.99
C ALA A 9 -8.07 -15.06 13.59
N HIS A 10 -8.58 -16.29 13.55
CA HIS A 10 -7.95 -17.44 14.22
C HIS A 10 -6.98 -18.27 13.36
N ARG A 11 -6.69 -17.85 12.12
CA ARG A 11 -5.60 -18.50 11.36
C ARG A 11 -4.27 -18.06 11.96
N LYS A 12 -3.73 -18.87 12.88
CA LYS A 12 -2.40 -18.73 13.50
C LYS A 12 -1.38 -18.33 12.45
N GLY A 13 -1.07 -17.02 12.37
CA GLY A 13 0.07 -16.52 11.63
C GLY A 13 1.31 -17.05 12.33
N ALA A 14 2.13 -17.81 11.61
CA ALA A 14 3.31 -18.47 12.14
C ALA A 14 4.19 -17.50 12.95
N SER A 15 4.40 -17.88 14.22
CA SER A 15 5.48 -17.56 15.14
C SER A 15 6.42 -16.38 14.80
N GLY A 16 6.36 -15.34 15.64
CA GLY A 16 7.56 -14.66 16.14
C GLY A 16 8.25 -13.60 15.27
N GLU A 17 8.68 -13.93 14.05
CA GLU A 17 9.84 -13.22 13.46
C GLU A 17 9.52 -12.28 12.28
N ASN A 18 8.49 -12.56 11.49
CA ASN A 18 8.19 -11.75 10.30
C ASN A 18 7.19 -10.62 10.61
N ARG A 19 7.60 -9.61 11.37
CA ARG A 19 6.76 -8.43 11.66
C ARG A 19 7.18 -7.20 10.87
N CYS A 20 6.20 -6.34 10.56
CA CYS A 20 6.49 -5.03 10.01
C CYS A 20 7.27 -4.18 11.03
N ARG A 21 8.47 -3.72 10.68
CA ARG A 21 9.31 -2.85 11.52
C ARG A 21 8.69 -1.48 11.82
N CYS A 22 7.71 -1.05 11.02
CA CYS A 22 7.07 0.26 11.17
C CYS A 22 5.77 0.18 12.00
N CYS A 23 4.87 -0.77 11.72
CA CYS A 23 3.56 -0.83 12.39
C CYS A 23 3.33 -2.07 13.25
N GLY A 24 4.28 -3.01 13.32
CA GLY A 24 4.19 -4.20 14.16
C GLY A 24 3.28 -5.32 13.64
N ARG A 25 2.50 -5.09 12.57
CA ARG A 25 1.61 -6.10 11.97
C ARG A 25 2.36 -7.41 11.69
N PRO A 26 1.85 -8.58 12.12
CA PRO A 26 2.47 -9.88 11.88
C PRO A 26 2.28 -10.30 10.42
N GLY A 27 3.36 -10.65 9.73
CA GLY A 27 3.34 -11.15 8.36
C GLY A 27 2.76 -12.56 8.29
N GLY A 28 2.02 -12.83 7.22
CA GLY A 28 1.29 -14.08 7.01
C GLY A 28 -0.05 -14.16 7.75
N ALA A 29 -0.33 -13.24 8.69
CA ALA A 29 -1.59 -13.18 9.39
C ALA A 29 -2.65 -12.41 8.60
N VAL A 30 -3.92 -12.69 8.90
CA VAL A 30 -5.05 -11.84 8.51
C VAL A 30 -5.34 -10.92 9.70
N VAL A 31 -5.38 -9.61 9.46
CA VAL A 31 -5.66 -8.62 10.51
C VAL A 31 -6.85 -7.77 10.11
N ARG A 32 -7.75 -7.53 11.07
CA ARG A 32 -8.86 -6.60 10.91
C ARG A 32 -8.35 -5.16 10.93
N CYS A 33 -8.66 -4.39 9.90
CA CYS A 33 -8.23 -3.00 9.75
C CYS A 33 -9.43 -2.08 9.56
N LEU A 34 -9.33 -0.87 10.10
CA LEU A 34 -10.19 0.26 9.76
C LEU A 34 -9.65 1.02 8.54
N PRO A 35 -10.49 1.81 7.84
CA PRO A 35 -10.06 2.65 6.72
C PRO A 35 -9.00 3.70 7.10
N ASP A 36 -9.05 4.24 8.32
CA ASP A 36 -8.03 5.14 8.89
C ASP A 36 -6.67 4.44 9.13
N GLY A 37 -6.67 3.11 9.03
CA GLY A 37 -5.52 2.25 9.16
C GLY A 37 -5.20 1.79 10.58
N ARG A 38 -6.07 2.06 11.57
CA ARG A 38 -6.06 1.28 12.81
C ARG A 38 -6.27 -0.20 12.51
N TRP A 39 -5.77 -1.07 13.38
CA TRP A 39 -5.91 -2.51 13.24
C TRP A 39 -6.01 -3.20 14.60
N TYR A 40 -6.70 -4.32 14.62
CA TYR A 40 -6.87 -5.12 15.82
C TYR A 40 -5.67 -6.06 16.01
N ASP A 41 -4.99 -5.92 17.15
CA ASP A 41 -3.93 -6.82 17.59
C ASP A 41 -4.54 -7.91 18.48
N ALA A 42 -4.66 -9.11 17.91
CA ALA A 42 -5.21 -10.26 18.61
C ALA A 42 -4.32 -10.76 19.76
N ALA A 43 -3.01 -10.49 19.75
CA ALA A 43 -2.11 -10.93 20.81
C ALA A 43 -2.30 -10.11 22.09
N ASP A 44 -2.43 -8.79 21.94
CA ASP A 44 -2.62 -7.85 23.07
C ASP A 44 -4.10 -7.50 23.30
N GLN A 45 -5.02 -8.10 22.52
CA GLN A 45 -6.45 -7.84 22.54
C GLN A 45 -6.80 -6.34 22.51
N THR A 46 -6.13 -5.58 21.64
CA THR A 46 -6.24 -4.12 21.61
C THR A 46 -6.19 -3.58 20.19
N TRP A 47 -6.70 -2.36 19.99
CA TRP A 47 -6.54 -1.65 18.74
C TRP A 47 -5.22 -0.90 18.71
N ARG A 48 -4.59 -0.88 17.54
CA ARG A 48 -3.37 -0.13 17.27
C ARG A 48 -3.54 0.82 16.11
N ASP A 49 -2.85 1.94 16.15
CA ASP A 49 -2.80 2.92 15.06
C ASP A 49 -1.96 2.42 13.87
N GLY A 50 -1.89 3.24 12.81
CA GLY A 50 -1.08 2.96 11.63
C GLY A 50 0.42 2.78 11.90
N ARG A 51 0.92 3.18 13.08
CA ARG A 51 2.31 3.07 13.54
C ARG A 51 2.50 1.97 14.59
N GLY A 52 1.46 1.22 14.94
CA GLY A 52 1.52 0.12 15.91
C GLY A 52 1.41 0.55 17.39
N ARG A 53 1.11 1.82 17.66
CA ARG A 53 0.84 2.29 19.03
C ARG A 53 -0.58 1.95 19.43
N ARG A 54 -0.85 1.71 20.71
CA ARG A 54 -2.23 1.50 21.20
C ARG A 54 -3.12 2.66 20.79
N ALA A 55 -4.34 2.36 20.39
CA ALA A 55 -5.34 3.31 19.94
C ALA A 55 -6.69 3.01 20.58
N ALA A 56 -7.58 3.99 20.55
CA ALA A 56 -8.95 3.82 21.02
C ALA A 56 -9.66 2.72 20.21
N TRP A 57 -10.53 1.99 20.90
CA TRP A 57 -11.47 1.09 20.24
C TRP A 57 -12.35 1.87 19.27
N PRO A 58 -12.70 1.27 18.12
CA PRO A 58 -13.66 1.87 17.22
C PRO A 58 -15.05 1.94 17.85
N ASP A 59 -15.82 2.95 17.47
CA ASP A 59 -17.25 2.93 17.72
C ASP A 59 -17.98 1.92 16.81
N VAL A 60 -19.30 1.81 16.95
CA VAL A 60 -20.10 0.84 16.18
C VAL A 60 -20.10 1.11 14.67
N VAL A 61 -20.04 2.38 14.26
CA VAL A 61 -20.04 2.79 12.86
C VAL A 61 -18.69 2.49 12.24
N GLU A 62 -17.61 2.88 12.92
CA GLU A 62 -16.25 2.56 12.52
C GLU A 62 -16.04 1.05 12.42
N TYR A 63 -16.53 0.29 13.40
CA TYR A 63 -16.38 -1.17 13.40
C TYR A 63 -17.06 -1.84 12.19
N ALA A 64 -18.19 -1.30 11.73
CA ALA A 64 -18.89 -1.79 10.55
C ALA A 64 -18.08 -1.62 9.25
N GLU A 65 -17.14 -0.67 9.21
CA GLU A 65 -16.28 -0.42 8.05
C GLU A 65 -14.99 -1.27 8.04
N THR A 66 -14.84 -2.16 9.02
CA THR A 66 -13.65 -2.98 9.13
C THR A 66 -13.48 -3.93 7.95
N ARG A 67 -12.22 -4.16 7.57
CA ARG A 67 -11.83 -5.10 6.51
C ARG A 67 -10.73 -6.01 7.01
N ASP A 68 -10.86 -7.29 6.69
CA ASP A 68 -9.81 -8.26 6.97
C ASP A 68 -8.76 -8.19 5.86
N VAL A 69 -7.50 -7.98 6.27
CA VAL A 69 -6.38 -7.76 5.36
C VAL A 69 -5.30 -8.79 5.62
N GLN A 70 -4.94 -9.55 4.59
CA GLN A 70 -3.76 -10.42 4.66
C GLN A 70 -2.49 -9.57 4.68
N VAL A 71 -1.73 -9.68 5.76
CA VAL A 71 -0.48 -8.94 5.95
C VAL A 71 0.64 -9.66 5.23
N VAL A 72 1.14 -9.07 4.16
CA VAL A 72 2.38 -9.51 3.52
C VAL A 72 3.50 -8.59 3.96
N VAL A 73 4.48 -9.15 4.68
CA VAL A 73 5.72 -8.47 5.08
C VAL A 73 6.86 -9.00 4.22
N ARG A 74 7.66 -8.09 3.69
CA ARG A 74 8.84 -8.41 2.88
C ARG A 74 10.02 -7.50 3.25
N PRO A 75 11.26 -7.95 3.06
CA PRO A 75 12.42 -7.06 3.14
C PRO A 75 12.35 -6.04 1.99
N VAL A 76 12.49 -4.77 2.33
CA VAL A 76 12.46 -3.65 1.39
C VAL A 76 13.69 -2.78 1.59
N ARG A 77 14.35 -2.42 0.49
CA ARG A 77 15.36 -1.35 0.46
C ARG A 77 14.71 -0.05 -0.03
N PRO A 78 14.93 1.09 0.64
CA PRO A 78 14.45 2.38 0.15
C PRO A 78 15.02 2.67 -1.24
N SER A 79 14.16 3.10 -2.17
CA SER A 79 14.57 3.23 -3.58
C SER A 79 15.58 4.35 -3.87
N GLY A 80 15.89 5.21 -2.89
CA GLY A 80 16.91 6.27 -2.98
C GLY A 80 18.21 5.99 -2.24
N ASN A 81 18.32 4.84 -1.57
CA ASN A 81 19.54 4.43 -0.87
C ASN A 81 19.68 2.89 -0.95
N PRO A 82 20.27 2.36 -2.03
CA PRO A 82 20.40 0.91 -2.22
C PRO A 82 21.32 0.25 -1.18
N GLU A 83 22.28 1.01 -0.64
CA GLU A 83 23.21 0.54 0.39
C GLU A 83 22.55 0.41 1.76
N ALA A 84 21.42 1.09 1.99
CA ALA A 84 20.68 0.97 3.23
C ALA A 84 20.29 -0.49 3.50
N ARG A 85 20.47 -0.89 4.76
CA ARG A 85 20.03 -2.21 5.25
C ARG A 85 18.53 -2.40 4.98
N PRO A 86 18.10 -3.53 4.41
CA PRO A 86 16.68 -3.77 4.15
C PRO A 86 15.89 -3.81 5.45
N LYS A 87 14.68 -3.26 5.40
CA LYS A 87 13.71 -3.29 6.51
C LYS A 87 12.55 -4.20 6.13
N ASN A 88 12.12 -5.05 7.06
CA ASN A 88 10.90 -5.83 6.87
C ASN A 88 9.68 -4.92 7.02
N LEU A 89 8.97 -4.66 5.93
CA LEU A 89 7.81 -3.78 5.88
C LEU A 89 6.60 -4.49 5.29
N CYS A 90 5.42 -4.19 5.84
CA CYS A 90 4.17 -4.58 5.18
C CYS A 90 3.92 -3.69 3.95
N ARG A 91 3.09 -4.18 3.01
CA ARG A 91 2.75 -3.44 1.77
C ARG A 91 2.34 -1.99 2.02
N ARG A 92 1.51 -1.72 3.05
CA ARG A 92 1.06 -0.37 3.40
C ARG A 92 2.20 0.55 3.84
N CYS A 93 3.03 0.12 4.79
CA CYS A 93 4.16 0.93 5.27
C CYS A 93 5.18 1.19 4.17
N HIS A 94 5.46 0.17 3.33
CA HIS A 94 6.32 0.35 2.16
C HIS A 94 5.77 1.41 1.19
N MET A 95 4.47 1.37 0.86
CA MET A 95 3.86 2.37 -0.02
C MET A 95 3.92 3.79 0.58
N GLN A 96 3.79 3.93 1.89
CA GLN A 96 3.94 5.22 2.58
C GLN A 96 5.37 5.74 2.51
N GLU A 97 6.38 4.90 2.78
CA GLU A 97 7.79 5.30 2.67
C GLU A 97 8.17 5.73 1.24
N GLU A 98 7.56 5.11 0.23
CA GLU A 98 7.80 5.44 -1.18
C GLU A 98 6.86 6.51 -1.74
N ALA A 99 5.90 7.03 -0.96
CA ALA A 99 4.82 7.89 -1.46
C ALA A 99 5.36 9.15 -2.15
N LEU A 100 6.27 9.87 -1.51
CA LEU A 100 6.86 11.10 -2.07
C LEU A 100 7.66 10.80 -3.34
N ARG A 101 8.52 9.78 -3.33
CA ARG A 101 9.32 9.40 -4.51
C ARG A 101 8.42 8.96 -5.66
N ASN A 102 7.36 8.22 -5.37
CA ASN A 102 6.39 7.77 -6.37
C ASN A 102 5.60 8.96 -6.95
N ALA A 103 5.23 9.94 -6.14
CA ALA A 103 4.60 11.18 -6.61
C ALA A 103 5.54 11.95 -7.55
N ILE A 104 6.82 12.10 -7.16
CA ILE A 104 7.85 12.76 -7.99
C ILE A 104 8.05 11.99 -9.31
N ARG A 105 8.24 10.67 -9.27
CA ARG A 105 8.37 9.82 -10.47
C ARG A 105 7.17 9.97 -11.39
N SER A 106 5.96 9.98 -10.82
CA SER A 106 4.72 10.15 -11.59
C SER A 106 4.66 11.51 -12.27
N ARG A 107 5.06 12.58 -11.57
CA ARG A 107 5.13 13.93 -12.13
C ARG A 107 6.17 14.04 -13.24
N ILE A 108 7.37 13.47 -13.05
CA ILE A 108 8.41 13.43 -14.08
C ILE A 108 7.91 12.69 -15.33
N ARG A 109 7.34 11.49 -15.16
CA ARG A 109 6.76 10.71 -16.28
C ARG A 109 5.65 11.47 -17.00
N ALA A 110 4.79 12.18 -16.29
CA ALA A 110 3.74 13.00 -16.89
C ALA A 110 4.35 14.15 -17.71
N ARG A 111 5.38 14.83 -17.21
CA ARG A 111 6.09 15.89 -17.94
C ARG A 111 6.80 15.35 -19.18
N MET A 112 7.49 14.21 -19.08
CA MET A 112 8.14 13.55 -20.21
C MET A 112 7.13 13.21 -21.30
N ARG A 113 5.96 12.66 -20.94
CA ARG A 113 4.90 12.35 -21.92
C ARG A 113 4.36 13.59 -22.61
N ARG A 114 4.19 14.71 -21.89
CA ARG A 114 3.78 15.99 -22.49
C ARG A 114 4.83 16.51 -23.47
N ALA A 115 6.09 16.56 -23.05
CA ALA A 115 7.19 17.01 -23.91
C ALA A 115 7.32 16.17 -25.20
N LEU A 116 7.12 14.85 -25.11
CA LEU A 116 7.06 13.98 -26.29
C LEU A 116 5.87 14.33 -27.20
N GLY A 117 4.72 14.67 -26.61
CA GLY A 117 3.57 15.17 -27.36
C GLY A 117 3.87 16.48 -28.08
N ASP A 118 4.42 17.46 -27.36
CA ASP A 118 4.78 18.76 -27.92
C ASP A 118 5.77 18.61 -29.09
N LEU A 119 6.73 17.69 -28.97
CA LEU A 119 7.76 17.46 -29.98
C LEU A 119 7.28 16.66 -31.20
N PHE A 120 6.39 15.68 -31.02
CA PHE A 120 6.06 14.70 -32.07
C PHE A 120 4.59 14.68 -32.52
N LEU A 121 3.66 15.28 -31.76
CA LEU A 121 2.22 15.30 -32.07
C LEU A 121 1.74 16.60 -32.71
N GLY A 122 2.58 17.64 -32.83
CA GLY A 122 2.21 18.88 -33.52
C GLY A 122 0.97 19.56 -32.90
N ASP A 123 0.15 20.24 -33.71
CA ASP A 123 -1.07 20.89 -33.21
C ASP A 123 -2.05 19.88 -32.59
N TYR A 124 -2.39 20.14 -31.33
CA TYR A 124 -3.32 19.35 -30.52
C TYR A 124 -4.75 19.32 -31.06
N SER A 125 -5.07 20.24 -31.96
CA SER A 125 -6.38 20.38 -32.61
C SER A 125 -6.47 19.63 -33.94
N SER A 126 -5.37 19.02 -34.40
CA SER A 126 -5.33 18.39 -35.71
C SER A 126 -6.25 17.15 -35.81
N PRO A 127 -7.03 16.98 -36.90
CA PRO A 127 -7.99 15.87 -37.05
C PRO A 127 -7.42 14.43 -37.03
N GLY A 128 -6.11 14.24 -36.82
CA GLY A 128 -5.44 12.93 -36.76
C GLY A 128 -4.54 12.74 -35.54
N ILE A 129 -4.72 13.56 -34.50
CA ILE A 129 -3.85 13.52 -33.32
C ILE A 129 -3.98 12.20 -32.54
N LEU A 130 -5.18 11.63 -32.48
CA LEU A 130 -5.43 10.42 -31.73
C LEU A 130 -4.65 9.24 -32.32
N GLU A 131 -4.65 9.09 -33.65
CA GLU A 131 -3.92 8.07 -34.38
C GLU A 131 -2.40 8.20 -34.16
N ARG A 132 -1.89 9.42 -34.24
CA ARG A 132 -0.46 9.72 -34.00
C ARG A 132 -0.07 9.44 -32.54
N ALA A 133 -0.92 9.80 -31.58
CA ALA A 133 -0.70 9.51 -30.17
C ALA A 133 -0.73 8.00 -29.89
N MET A 134 -1.68 7.27 -30.49
CA MET A 134 -1.76 5.81 -30.38
C MET A 134 -0.54 5.13 -31.00
N ALA A 135 -0.02 5.62 -32.12
CA ALA A 135 1.21 5.12 -32.72
C ALA A 135 2.43 5.36 -31.80
N LEU A 136 2.54 6.56 -31.21
CA LEU A 136 3.64 6.95 -30.33
C LEU A 136 3.66 6.16 -29.00
N TYR A 137 2.49 5.92 -28.40
CA TYR A 137 2.38 5.23 -27.11
C TYR A 137 2.14 3.72 -27.23
N ARG A 138 2.07 3.16 -28.44
CA ARG A 138 1.88 1.72 -28.64
C ARG A 138 3.03 0.99 -27.96
N ARG A 139 2.75 0.24 -26.88
CA ARG A 139 3.72 -0.69 -26.32
C ARG A 139 3.97 -1.76 -27.37
N LYS A 140 5.22 -1.95 -27.80
CA LYS A 140 5.60 -3.17 -28.52
C LYS A 140 5.34 -4.36 -27.56
N PRO A 141 4.75 -5.46 -28.06
CA PRO A 141 4.53 -6.67 -27.27
C PRO A 141 5.84 -7.23 -26.71
#